data_AF-A0A7X9EWE5-F1
#
_entry.id   AF-A0A7X9EWE5-F1
#
_cell.length_a   1.000
_cell.length_b   1.000
_cell.length_c   1.000
_cell.angle_alpha   90.00
_cell.angle_beta   90.00
_cell.angle_gamma   90.00
#
_symmetry.space_group_name_H-M   'P 1'
#
loop_
_entity.id
_entity.type
_entity.pdbx_description
1 polymer ?
#
loop_
_entity_poly.entity_id
_entity_poly.type
_entity_poly.pdbx_seq_one_letter_code
_entity_poly.pdbx_strand_id
1 'polypeptide(L)' 'MRPLRRNYVPERNPRIERSRTEIILELAALLGLIFQGIVLIKWWHQLPAVVPSHFGATGLPNAWGAKSSLFLLPAIAA' A
#
# COMPACT_ATOMS: atom_id res chain seq x y z
N MET A 1 -50.59 14.91 -21.32
CA MET A 1 -49.99 14.07 -20.25
C MET A 1 -48.78 13.33 -20.82
N ARG A 2 -47.57 13.54 -20.28
CA ARG A 2 -46.37 12.77 -20.66
C ARG A 2 -46.25 11.57 -19.71
N PRO A 3 -46.02 10.33 -20.19
CA PRO A 3 -45.75 9.23 -19.29
C PRO A 3 -44.42 9.47 -18.56
N LEU A 4 -44.43 9.34 -17.24
CA LEU A 4 -43.25 9.43 -16.39
C LEU A 4 -42.26 8.37 -16.85
N ARG A 5 -41.05 8.78 -17.22
CA ARG A 5 -39.95 7.86 -17.51
C ARG A 5 -39.70 7.02 -16.25
N ARG A 6 -39.90 5.71 -16.36
CA ARG A 6 -39.62 4.76 -15.29
C ARG A 6 -38.12 4.84 -14.98
N ASN A 7 -37.80 5.22 -13.74
CA ASN A 7 -36.43 5.28 -13.25
C ASN A 7 -35.81 3.88 -13.36
N TYR A 8 -34.80 3.72 -14.21
CA TYR A 8 -34.00 2.51 -14.24
C TYR A 8 -33.09 2.51 -13.01
N VAL A 9 -33.47 1.73 -11.99
CA VAL A 9 -32.63 1.43 -10.83
C VAL A 9 -32.05 0.04 -11.08
N PRO A 10 -30.77 -0.10 -11.45
CA PRO A 10 -30.19 -1.42 -11.66
C PRO A 10 -30.16 -2.18 -10.32
N GLU A 11 -30.99 -3.21 -10.22
CA GLU A 11 -31.19 -4.06 -9.03
C GLU A 11 -30.03 -5.04 -8.75
N ARG A 12 -28.96 -5.01 -9.54
CA ARG A 12 -27.83 -5.93 -9.36
C ARG A 12 -26.54 -5.16 -9.35
N ASN A 13 -25.84 -5.21 -8.23
CA ASN A 13 -24.40 -5.04 -8.15
C ASN A 13 -23.77 -6.18 -8.99
N PRO A 14 -23.29 -5.92 -10.23
CA PRO A 14 -22.75 -6.99 -11.05
C PRO A 14 -21.47 -7.49 -10.36
N ARG A 15 -21.42 -8.79 -10.04
CA ARG A 15 -20.18 -9.41 -9.57
C ARG A 15 -19.21 -9.45 -10.74
N ILE A 16 -18.30 -8.49 -10.78
CA ILE A 16 -17.20 -8.47 -11.73
C ILE A 16 -16.22 -9.55 -11.30
N GLU A 17 -16.05 -10.58 -12.14
CA GLU A 17 -15.01 -11.58 -11.92
C GLU A 17 -13.64 -10.92 -12.03
N ARG A 18 -12.75 -11.22 -11.08
CA ARG A 18 -11.39 -10.68 -11.12
C ARG A 18 -10.63 -11.29 -12.29
N SER A 19 -10.03 -10.42 -13.08
CA SER A 19 -9.10 -10.80 -14.11
C SER A 19 -7.86 -11.45 -13.50
N ARG A 20 -7.16 -12.29 -14.28
CA ARG A 20 -5.89 -12.90 -13.86
C ARG A 20 -4.87 -11.85 -13.44
N THR A 21 -4.83 -10.72 -14.13
CA THR A 21 -3.92 -9.61 -13.83
C THR A 21 -4.21 -9.00 -12.47
N GLU A 22 -5.48 -8.75 -12.12
CA GLU A 22 -5.84 -8.26 -10.80
C GLU A 22 -5.43 -9.25 -9.70
N ILE A 23 -5.70 -10.55 -9.90
CA ILE A 23 -5.30 -11.59 -8.94
C ILE A 23 -3.78 -11.60 -8.74
N ILE A 24 -3.00 -11.52 -9.83
CA ILE A 24 -1.53 -11.50 -9.75
C ILE A 24 -1.05 -10.25 -9.03
N LEU A 25 -1.62 -9.08 -9.32
CA LEU A 25 -1.26 -7.81 -8.68
C LEU A 25 -1.62 -7.81 -7.19
N GLU A 26 -2.77 -8.35 -6.82
CA GLU A 26 -3.18 -8.48 -5.41
C GLU A 26 -2.24 -9.42 -4.64
N LEU A 27 -1.89 -10.57 -5.23
CA LEU A 27 -0.94 -11.50 -4.62
C LEU A 27 0.45 -10.87 -4.49
N ALA A 28 0.91 -10.16 -5.51
CA ALA A 28 2.19 -9.45 -5.48
C ALA A 28 2.20 -8.35 -4.41
N ALA A 29 1.12 -7.58 -4.28
CA ALA A 29 0.97 -6.56 -3.25
C ALA A 29 0.98 -7.17 -1.84
N LEU A 30 0.23 -8.25 -1.62
CA LEU A 30 0.18 -8.97 -0.35
C LEU A 30 1.56 -9.54 0.03
N LEU A 31 2.25 -10.19 -0.92
CA LEU A 31 3.60 -10.70 -0.70
C LEU A 31 4.59 -9.56 -0.39
N GLY A 32 4.46 -8.41 -1.07
CA GLY A 32 5.25 -7.22 -0.80
C GLY A 32 5.05 -6.68 0.61
N LEU A 33 3.80 -6.59 1.08
CA LEU A 33 3.47 -6.13 2.43
C LEU A 33 4.04 -7.07 3.50
N ILE A 34 3.87 -8.39 3.32
CA ILE A 34 4.45 -9.40 4.21
C ILE A 34 5.98 -9.29 4.23
N PHE A 35 6.60 -9.17 3.06
CA PHE A 35 8.04 -9.05 2.92
C PHE A 35 8.59 -7.82 3.65
N GLN A 36 7.94 -6.66 3.54
CA GLN A 36 8.32 -5.45 4.29
C GLN A 36 8.32 -5.69 5.80
N GLY A 37 7.26 -6.32 6.33
CA GLY A 37 7.16 -6.67 7.75
C GLY A 37 8.28 -7.61 8.20
N ILE A 38 8.54 -8.68 7.42
CA ILE A 38 9.61 -9.64 7.71
C ILE A 38 10.97 -8.96 7.75
N VAL A 39 11.30 -8.13 6.74
CA VAL A 39 12.59 -7.43 6.68
C VAL A 39 12.75 -6.48 7.86
N LEU A 40 11.74 -5.67 8.17
CA LEU A 40 11.82 -4.70 9.26
C LEU A 40 12.03 -5.38 10.62
N ILE A 41 11.28 -6.46 10.90
CA ILE A 41 11.40 -7.22 12.15
C ILE A 41 12.76 -7.92 12.22
N LYS A 42 13.18 -8.61 11.15
CA LYS A 42 14.42 -9.40 11.11
C LYS A 42 15.66 -8.56 11.40
N TRP A 43 15.70 -7.31 10.90
CA TRP A 43 16.86 -6.44 11.03
C TRP A 43 16.70 -5.32 12.07
N TRP A 44 15.58 -5.30 12.81
CA TRP A 44 15.22 -4.23 13.74
C TRP A 44 16.31 -3.85 14.75
N HIS A 45 16.98 -4.87 15.32
CA HIS A 45 18.02 -4.67 16.33
C HIS A 45 19.34 -4.16 15.76
N GLN A 46 19.56 -4.32 14.46
CA GLN A 46 20.77 -3.85 13.78
C GLN A 46 20.64 -2.40 13.30
N LEU A 47 19.41 -1.88 13.25
CA LEU A 47 19.17 -0.49 12.89
C LEU A 47 19.60 0.45 14.02
N PRO A 48 20.38 1.51 13.70
CA PRO A 48 20.68 2.57 14.65
C PRO A 48 19.40 3.27 15.11
N ALA A 49 19.45 3.96 16.26
CA ALA A 49 18.30 4.68 16.79
C ALA A 49 17.75 5.74 15.81
N VAL A 50 18.64 6.32 15.00
CA VAL A 50 18.34 7.35 14.00
C VAL A 50 18.76 6.86 12.62
N VAL A 51 17.86 6.97 11.64
CA VAL A 51 18.04 6.51 10.25
C VAL A 51 17.74 7.65 9.26
N PRO A 52 18.28 7.60 8.03
CA PRO A 52 17.90 8.51 6.96
C PRO A 52 16.39 8.45 6.70
N SER A 53 15.72 9.61 6.69
CA SER A 53 14.28 9.70 6.41
C SER A 53 13.99 10.41 5.08
N HIS A 54 14.93 11.19 4.56
CA HIS A 54 14.83 11.84 3.26
C HIS A 54 16.20 11.92 2.59
N PHE A 55 16.21 11.71 1.27
CA PHE A 55 17.39 11.77 0.43
C PHE A 55 17.24 12.91 -0.57
N GLY A 56 18.28 13.74 -0.69
CA GLY A 56 18.30 14.85 -1.64
C GLY A 56 18.52 14.37 -3.09
N ALA A 57 18.56 15.31 -4.03
CA ALA A 57 18.77 15.01 -5.45
C ALA A 57 20.13 14.32 -5.75
N THR A 58 21.11 14.44 -4.86
CA THR A 58 22.41 13.75 -4.95
C THR A 58 22.35 12.28 -4.48
N GLY A 59 21.20 11.83 -3.95
CA GLY A 59 21.08 10.53 -3.29
C GLY A 59 21.69 10.47 -1.90
N LEU A 60 22.19 11.58 -1.36
CA LEU A 60 22.70 11.66 0.01
C LEU A 60 21.55 11.96 1.00
N PRO A 61 21.58 11.35 2.20
CA PRO A 61 20.68 11.74 3.29
C PRO A 61 20.79 13.23 3.60
N ASN A 62 19.68 13.95 3.62
CA ASN A 62 19.60 15.33 4.13
C ASN A 62 18.53 15.51 5.23
N ALA A 63 17.82 14.45 5.60
CA ALA A 63 17.01 14.39 6.82
C ALA A 63 17.15 13.03 7.51
N TRP A 64 16.94 13.06 8.83
CA TRP A 64 17.12 11.92 9.72
C TRP A 64 15.95 11.84 10.70
N GLY A 65 15.59 10.64 11.14
CA GLY A 65 14.48 10.43 12.07
C GLY A 65 14.63 9.15 12.87
N ALA A 66 13.75 8.95 13.85
CA ALA A 66 13.74 7.74 14.68
C ALA A 66 13.49 6.50 13.81
N LYS A 67 14.17 5.38 14.09
CA LYS A 67 13.95 4.12 13.34
C LYS A 67 12.51 3.59 13.42
N SER A 68 11.75 3.99 14.44
CA SER A 68 10.32 3.70 14.57
C SER A 68 9.48 4.31 13.44
N SER A 69 9.95 5.38 12.79
CA SER A 69 9.27 5.93 11.61
C SER A 69 9.16 4.93 10.46
N LEU A 70 10.04 3.90 10.39
CA LEU A 70 9.98 2.87 9.36
C LEU A 70 8.70 2.03 9.40
N PHE A 71 8.00 1.97 10.54
CA PHE A 71 6.69 1.31 10.64
C PHE A 71 5.59 2.05 9.85
N LEU A 72 5.78 3.32 9.49
CA LEU A 72 4.84 4.04 8.62
C LEU A 72 4.79 3.45 7.22
N LEU A 73 5.89 2.87 6.73
CA LEU A 73 5.97 2.31 5.37
C LEU A 73 4.96 1.16 5.16
N PRO A 74 4.96 0.08 5.96
CA PRO A 74 3.94 -0.95 5.84
C PRO A 74 2.55 -0.46 6.26
N ALA A 75 2.44 0.52 7.18
CA ALA A 75 1.14 1.04 7.60
C ALA A 75 0.41 1.83 6.51
N ILE A 76 1.14 2.53 5.64
CA ILE A 76 0.58 3.25 4.49
C ILE A 76 0.35 2.30 3.30
N ALA A 77 1.14 1.23 3.19
CA ALA A 77 1.01 0.25 2.12
C ALA A 77 -0.15 -0.75 2.31
N ALA A 78 -0.62 -0.95 3.55
CA ALA A 78 -1.74 -1.81 3.92
C ALA A 78 -3.10 -1.14 3.66
#